data_AF-A0A2S6Q6G5-F1
#
_entry.id   AF-A0A2S6Q6G5-F1
#
_cell.length_a   1.000
_cell.length_b   1.000
_cell.length_c   1.000
_cell.angle_alpha   90.00
_cell.angle_beta   90.00
_cell.angle_gamma   90.00
#
_symmetry.space_group_name_H-M   'P 1'
#
loop_
_entity.id
_entity.type
_entity.pdbx_description
1 polymer ?
#
loop_
_entity_poly.entity_id
_entity_poly.type
_entity_poly.pdbx_seq_one_letter_code
_entity_poly.pdbx_strand_id
1 'polypeptide(L)'
;MYIAPSLLSADFSNLEKEVKAIEKAGADWLHLDIMDGNFVPNLTFGPSVIKSIRQHSQLFFDVHLMVQNPLDLVDSYIKAGANQLTFHIETIKNPMKELLEVKSKGVKVGLTLKPKTPVVDILPFIDIVDTVLVMTVEPG
;
A
#
# COMPACT_ATOMS: atom_id res chain seq x y z
N MET A 1 -6.25 11.63 14.04
CA MET A 1 -6.38 10.16 13.96
C MET A 1 -6.91 9.87 12.57
N TYR A 2 -6.24 9.01 11.81
CA TYR A 2 -6.69 8.61 10.46
C TYR A 2 -7.41 7.26 10.54
N ILE A 3 -8.47 7.10 9.77
CA ILE A 3 -9.17 5.82 9.57
C ILE A 3 -9.01 5.40 8.11
N ALA A 4 -8.44 4.20 7.91
CA ALA A 4 -8.12 3.64 6.60
C ALA A 4 -8.78 2.26 6.42
N PRO A 5 -10.07 2.18 6.03
CA PRO A 5 -10.71 0.89 5.78
C PRO A 5 -10.00 0.13 4.65
N SER A 6 -9.71 -1.15 4.88
CA SER A 6 -9.11 -2.01 3.85
C SER A 6 -10.17 -2.49 2.87
N LEU A 7 -9.91 -2.25 1.58
CA LEU A 7 -10.76 -2.74 0.49
C LEU A 7 -10.70 -4.27 0.36
N LEU A 8 -9.74 -4.94 0.99
CA LEU A 8 -9.60 -6.40 0.95
C LEU A 8 -10.84 -7.13 1.49
N SER A 9 -11.56 -6.50 2.42
CA SER A 9 -12.78 -7.05 3.04
C SER A 9 -14.08 -6.61 2.35
N ALA A 10 -13.99 -5.86 1.25
CA ALA A 10 -15.14 -5.32 0.55
C ALA A 10 -15.80 -6.35 -0.38
N ASP A 11 -17.03 -6.07 -0.81
CA ASP A 11 -17.67 -6.83 -1.89
C ASP A 11 -17.05 -6.47 -3.24
N PHE A 12 -16.13 -7.32 -3.72
CA PHE A 12 -15.48 -7.13 -5.02
C PHE A 12 -16.45 -7.14 -6.22
N SER A 13 -17.67 -7.66 -6.06
CA SER A 13 -18.68 -7.60 -7.13
C SER A 13 -19.22 -6.18 -7.36
N ASN A 14 -19.03 -5.27 -6.40
CA ASN A 14 -19.50 -3.88 -6.50
C ASN A 14 -18.61 -2.88 -5.76
N LEU A 15 -17.35 -2.75 -6.22
CA LEU A 15 -16.36 -1.86 -5.63
C LEU A 15 -16.76 -0.38 -5.61
N GLU A 16 -17.51 0.10 -6.62
CA GLU A 16 -17.97 1.49 -6.65
C GLU A 16 -18.83 1.82 -5.43
N LYS A 17 -19.79 0.93 -5.10
CA LYS A 17 -20.69 1.11 -3.96
C LYS A 17 -19.93 1.09 -2.64
N GLU A 18 -18.99 0.15 -2.49
CA GLU A 18 -18.18 -0.02 -1.28
C GLU A 18 -17.32 1.24 -1.01
N VAL A 19 -16.63 1.72 -2.03
CA VAL A 19 -15.76 2.91 -1.91
C VAL A 19 -16.58 4.16 -1.59
N LYS A 20 -17.74 4.36 -2.23
CA LYS A 20 -18.64 5.48 -1.91
C LYS A 20 -19.19 5.40 -0.47
N ALA A 21 -19.48 4.19 0.00
CA ALA A 21 -19.95 3.99 1.38
C ALA A 21 -18.85 4.34 2.39
N ILE A 22 -17.60 3.94 2.14
CA ILE A 22 -16.43 4.27 2.95
C ILE A 22 -16.22 5.79 3.00
N GLU A 23 -16.25 6.47 1.85
CA GLU A 23 -16.08 7.93 1.78
C GLU A 23 -17.21 8.67 2.50
N LYS A 24 -18.46 8.22 2.33
CA LYS A 24 -19.62 8.79 3.04
C LYS A 24 -19.54 8.58 4.56
N ALA A 25 -18.91 7.50 5.01
CA ALA A 25 -18.70 7.23 6.44
C ALA A 25 -17.63 8.14 7.08
N GLY A 26 -16.92 8.95 6.28
CA GLY A 26 -15.93 9.90 6.76
C GLY A 26 -14.54 9.28 6.99
N ALA A 27 -14.22 8.19 6.29
CA ALA A 27 -12.86 7.67 6.27
C ALA A 27 -11.90 8.71 5.64
N ASP A 28 -10.64 8.68 6.05
CA ASP A 28 -9.63 9.57 5.50
C ASP A 28 -8.92 8.92 4.31
N TRP A 29 -8.60 7.64 4.46
CA TRP A 29 -7.79 6.87 3.52
C TRP A 29 -8.58 5.63 3.07
N LEU A 30 -8.23 5.13 1.90
CA LEU A 30 -8.62 3.81 1.43
C LEU A 30 -7.37 2.94 1.39
N HIS A 31 -7.34 1.88 2.20
CA HIS A 31 -6.21 0.96 2.26
C HIS A 31 -6.38 -0.14 1.20
N LEU A 32 -5.33 -0.36 0.41
CA LEU A 32 -5.34 -1.19 -0.79
C LEU A 32 -4.24 -2.25 -0.70
N ASP A 33 -4.63 -3.45 -0.29
CA ASP A 33 -3.74 -4.60 -0.08
C ASP A 33 -3.44 -5.32 -1.40
N ILE A 34 -2.20 -5.17 -1.89
CA ILE A 34 -1.71 -5.78 -3.12
C ILE A 34 -0.88 -7.02 -2.80
N MET A 35 -1.33 -8.16 -3.30
CA MET A 35 -0.68 -9.46 -3.10
C MET A 35 -0.36 -10.10 -4.46
N ASP A 36 0.82 -10.71 -4.61
CA ASP A 36 1.28 -11.28 -5.88
C ASP A 36 1.35 -12.82 -5.92
N GLY A 37 0.91 -13.51 -4.88
CA GLY A 37 1.02 -14.97 -4.76
C GLY A 37 2.44 -15.49 -4.56
N ASN A 38 3.45 -14.62 -4.44
CA ASN A 38 4.86 -15.01 -4.25
C ASN A 38 5.37 -14.58 -2.87
N PHE A 39 5.20 -13.30 -2.50
CA PHE A 39 5.60 -12.82 -1.17
C PHE A 39 4.64 -13.28 -0.07
N VAL A 40 3.37 -13.41 -0.43
CA VAL A 40 2.28 -13.99 0.35
C VAL A 40 1.55 -15.00 -0.54
N PRO A 41 0.85 -16.01 0.02
CA PRO A 41 0.24 -17.08 -0.77
C PRO A 41 -0.96 -16.62 -1.61
N ASN A 42 -1.61 -15.53 -1.22
CA ASN A 42 -2.81 -15.02 -1.88
C ASN A 42 -2.47 -14.06 -3.03
N LEU A 43 -3.41 -13.92 -3.97
CA LEU A 43 -3.37 -12.97 -5.08
C LEU A 43 -4.61 -12.07 -4.97
N THR A 44 -4.43 -10.75 -4.93
CA THR A 44 -5.55 -9.81 -4.83
C THR A 44 -5.83 -9.15 -6.18
N PHE A 45 -5.46 -7.89 -6.35
CA PHE A 45 -5.73 -7.10 -7.54
C PHE A 45 -4.52 -6.23 -7.88
N GLY A 46 -4.54 -5.69 -9.11
CA GLY A 46 -3.45 -4.88 -9.64
C GLY A 46 -3.84 -3.41 -9.91
N PRO A 47 -2.97 -2.68 -10.61
CA PRO A 47 -3.17 -1.26 -10.93
C PRO A 47 -4.46 -0.96 -11.71
N SER A 48 -4.97 -1.92 -12.49
CA SER A 48 -6.21 -1.76 -13.25
C SER A 48 -7.43 -1.55 -12.35
N VAL A 49 -7.51 -2.26 -11.22
CA VAL A 49 -8.59 -2.10 -10.25
C VAL A 49 -8.48 -0.75 -9.55
N ILE A 50 -7.27 -0.36 -9.13
CA ILE A 50 -7.01 0.95 -8.52
C ILE A 50 -7.42 2.09 -9.46
N LYS A 51 -7.04 2.01 -10.73
CA LYS A 51 -7.41 3.00 -11.74
C LYS A 51 -8.93 3.11 -11.93
N SER A 52 -9.64 1.98 -11.84
CA SER A 52 -11.11 1.95 -11.93
C SER A 52 -11.75 2.66 -10.74
N ILE A 53 -11.37 2.29 -9.51
CA ILE A 53 -11.94 2.89 -8.29
C ILE A 53 -11.53 4.35 -8.07
N ARG A 54 -10.37 4.78 -8.59
CA ARG A 54 -9.87 6.16 -8.44
C ARG A 54 -10.85 7.20 -8.99
N GLN A 55 -11.60 6.84 -10.03
CA GLN A 55 -12.61 7.73 -10.65
C GLN A 55 -13.83 7.95 -9.75
N HIS A 56 -14.04 7.09 -8.75
CA HIS A 56 -15.23 7.06 -7.91
C HIS A 56 -14.98 7.54 -6.48
N SER A 57 -13.77 8.01 -6.16
CA SER A 57 -13.43 8.52 -4.83
C SER A 57 -12.44 9.65 -4.87
N GLN A 58 -12.39 10.46 -3.81
CA GLN A 58 -11.32 11.43 -3.54
C GLN A 58 -10.46 11.08 -2.32
N LEU A 59 -10.70 9.92 -1.69
CA LEU A 59 -9.90 9.44 -0.55
C LEU A 59 -8.42 9.28 -0.91
N PHE A 60 -7.58 9.35 0.12
CA PHE A 60 -6.16 9.05 0.00
C PHE A 60 -5.94 7.54 -0.22
N PHE A 61 -5.36 7.17 -1.35
CA PHE A 61 -5.10 5.76 -1.69
C PHE A 61 -3.76 5.31 -1.10
N ASP A 62 -3.85 4.54 -0.03
CA ASP A 62 -2.73 3.92 0.67
C ASP A 62 -2.51 2.50 0.15
N VAL A 63 -1.54 2.33 -0.75
CA VAL A 63 -1.26 1.05 -1.40
C VAL A 63 -0.21 0.30 -0.62
N HIS A 64 -0.58 -0.87 -0.11
CA HIS A 64 0.28 -1.76 0.64
C HIS A 64 0.77 -2.92 -0.25
N LEU A 65 2.07 -2.91 -0.55
CA LEU A 65 2.69 -3.83 -1.51
C LEU A 65 3.24 -5.08 -0.80
N MET A 66 2.39 -6.10 -0.66
CA MET A 66 2.76 -7.46 -0.26
C MET A 66 3.22 -8.28 -1.48
N VAL A 67 4.29 -7.83 -2.12
CA VAL A 67 4.80 -8.39 -3.39
C VAL A 67 6.32 -8.57 -3.36
N GLN A 68 6.83 -9.55 -4.10
CA GLN A 68 8.24 -9.96 -4.06
C GLN A 68 9.21 -8.96 -4.70
N ASN A 69 8.79 -8.32 -5.80
CA ASN A 69 9.59 -7.33 -6.54
C ASN A 69 8.79 -6.01 -6.68
N PRO A 70 8.62 -5.25 -5.59
CA PRO A 70 7.69 -4.11 -5.59
C PRO A 70 8.13 -2.95 -6.48
N LEU A 71 9.44 -2.76 -6.68
CA LEU A 71 10.00 -1.68 -7.49
C LEU A 71 9.54 -1.74 -8.95
N ASP A 72 9.36 -2.94 -9.50
CA ASP A 72 8.89 -3.16 -10.87
C ASP A 72 7.45 -2.64 -11.08
N LEU A 73 6.68 -2.49 -10.00
CA LEU A 73 5.27 -2.12 -10.04
C LEU A 73 5.02 -0.65 -9.72
N VAL A 74 6.02 0.07 -9.17
CA VAL A 74 5.89 1.45 -8.66
C VAL A 74 5.20 2.38 -9.67
N ASP A 75 5.72 2.46 -10.89
CA ASP A 75 5.22 3.41 -11.89
C ASP A 75 3.79 3.09 -12.31
N SER A 76 3.43 1.80 -12.31
CA SER A 76 2.08 1.36 -12.68
C SER A 76 1.05 1.76 -11.61
N TYR A 77 1.41 1.65 -10.32
CA TYR A 77 0.55 2.05 -9.21
C TYR A 77 0.42 3.57 -9.08
N ILE A 78 1.50 4.31 -9.29
CA ILE A 78 1.45 5.79 -9.34
C ILE A 78 0.51 6.22 -10.47
N LYS A 79 0.66 5.67 -11.68
CA LYS A 79 -0.22 5.98 -12.83
C LYS A 79 -1.68 5.57 -12.60
N ALA A 80 -1.94 4.59 -11.73
CA ALA A 80 -3.29 4.18 -11.34
C ALA A 80 -3.94 5.13 -10.32
N GLY A 81 -3.17 6.03 -9.70
CA GLY A 81 -3.68 7.02 -8.74
C GLY A 81 -3.37 6.71 -7.28
N ALA A 82 -2.36 5.89 -7.00
CA ALA A 82 -1.84 5.70 -5.65
C ALA A 82 -1.29 7.02 -5.08
N ASN A 83 -1.62 7.34 -3.83
CA ASN A 83 -1.06 8.50 -3.14
C ASN A 83 0.14 8.13 -2.26
N GLN A 84 0.13 6.91 -1.72
CA GLN A 84 1.24 6.30 -0.98
C GLN A 84 1.51 4.89 -1.50
N LEU A 85 2.78 4.51 -1.51
CA LEU A 85 3.21 3.13 -1.66
C LEU A 85 3.95 2.71 -0.39
N THR A 86 3.45 1.67 0.28
CA THR A 86 4.03 1.09 1.49
C THR A 86 4.69 -0.25 1.14
N PHE A 87 5.97 -0.37 1.45
CA PHE A 87 6.81 -1.51 1.07
C PHE A 87 7.21 -2.34 2.27
N HIS A 88 7.30 -3.65 2.08
CA HIS A 88 7.91 -4.55 3.05
C HIS A 88 9.43 -4.42 3.05
N ILE A 89 10.04 -4.21 4.22
CA ILE A 89 11.51 -4.19 4.34
C ILE A 89 12.13 -5.51 3.84
N GLU A 90 11.40 -6.61 3.94
CA GLU A 90 11.81 -7.94 3.51
C GLU A 90 11.90 -8.11 1.98
N THR A 91 11.33 -7.19 1.19
CA THR A 91 11.27 -7.30 -0.28
C THR A 91 12.16 -6.29 -0.99
N ILE A 92 12.77 -5.38 -0.24
CA ILE A 92 13.62 -4.31 -0.73
C ILE A 92 15.08 -4.71 -0.56
N LYS A 93 15.90 -4.51 -1.61
CA LYS A 93 17.32 -4.92 -1.58
C LYS A 93 18.23 -3.80 -1.08
N ASN A 94 17.93 -2.55 -1.43
CA ASN A 94 18.70 -1.36 -1.03
C ASN A 94 17.77 -0.26 -0.49
N PRO A 95 17.27 -0.37 0.76
CA PRO A 95 16.18 0.47 1.25
C PRO A 95 16.38 1.97 1.15
N MET A 96 17.53 2.51 1.56
CA MET A 96 17.80 3.95 1.42
C MET A 96 17.65 4.43 -0.03
N LYS A 97 18.26 3.70 -0.98
CA LYS A 97 18.27 4.11 -2.38
C LYS A 97 16.89 3.96 -3.01
N GLU A 98 16.27 2.81 -2.82
CA GLU A 98 14.99 2.45 -3.44
C GLU A 98 13.84 3.32 -2.90
N LEU A 99 13.79 3.58 -1.60
CA LEU A 99 12.76 4.45 -1.01
C LEU A 99 12.91 5.91 -1.46
N LEU A 100 14.14 6.44 -1.54
CA LEU A 100 14.39 7.79 -2.05
C LEU A 100 14.05 7.91 -3.55
N GLU A 101 14.33 6.88 -4.34
CA GLU A 101 13.94 6.82 -5.75
C GLU A 101 12.41 6.91 -5.89
N VAL A 102 11.66 6.11 -5.13
CA VAL A 102 10.19 6.15 -5.16
C VAL A 102 9.68 7.52 -4.71
N LYS A 103 10.25 8.09 -3.64
CA LYS A 103 9.87 9.41 -3.13
C LYS A 103 10.08 10.52 -4.16
N SER A 104 11.14 10.42 -4.97
CA SER A 104 11.42 11.38 -6.06
C SER A 104 10.33 11.41 -7.14
N LYS A 105 9.48 10.38 -7.22
CA LYS A 105 8.35 10.30 -8.17
C LYS A 105 7.09 11.05 -7.70
N GLY A 106 7.16 11.77 -6.57
CA GLY A 106 6.09 12.66 -6.11
C GLY A 106 4.96 11.96 -5.32
N VAL A 107 5.25 10.78 -4.79
CA VAL A 107 4.33 9.93 -4.01
C VAL A 107 4.87 9.77 -2.60
N LYS A 108 3.98 9.61 -1.61
CA LYS A 108 4.40 9.28 -0.24
C LYS A 108 4.95 7.86 -0.17
N VAL A 109 5.94 7.65 0.68
CA VAL A 109 6.58 6.34 0.85
C VAL A 109 6.33 5.83 2.25
N GLY A 110 5.76 4.64 2.35
CA GLY A 110 5.61 3.89 3.59
C GLY A 110 6.60 2.73 3.68
N LEU A 111 6.97 2.34 4.90
CA LEU A 111 7.74 1.14 5.17
C LEU A 111 7.00 0.28 6.21
N THR A 112 6.93 -1.01 5.95
CA THR A 112 6.30 -2.01 6.79
C THR A 112 7.23 -3.20 7.04
N LEU A 113 6.87 -4.00 8.03
CA LEU A 113 7.60 -5.18 8.48
C LEU A 113 6.62 -6.24 8.97
N LYS A 114 6.91 -7.51 8.71
CA LYS A 114 6.16 -8.65 9.24
C LYS A 114 6.25 -8.70 10.77
N PRO A 115 5.30 -9.36 11.46
CA PRO A 115 5.31 -9.45 12.93
C PRO A 115 6.61 -9.99 13.53
N LYS A 116 7.30 -10.89 12.83
CA LYS A 116 8.56 -11.50 13.27
C LYS A 116 9.81 -10.74 12.87
N THR A 117 9.67 -9.72 12.05
CA THR A 117 10.80 -8.89 11.61
C THR A 117 11.15 -7.88 12.71
N PRO A 118 12.40 -7.82 13.17
CA PRO A 118 12.79 -6.88 14.21
C PRO A 118 12.58 -5.42 13.79
N VAL A 119 11.97 -4.61 14.68
CA VAL A 119 11.77 -3.16 14.44
C VAL A 119 13.09 -2.43 14.18
N VAL A 120 14.20 -2.92 14.73
CA VAL A 120 15.54 -2.35 14.49
C VAL A 120 15.94 -2.32 13.02
N ASP A 121 15.36 -3.20 12.19
CA ASP A 121 15.67 -3.29 10.75
C ASP A 121 15.12 -2.09 9.97
N ILE A 122 14.11 -1.38 10.51
CA ILE A 122 13.51 -0.20 9.86
C ILE A 122 13.98 1.13 10.45
N LEU A 123 14.57 1.13 11.65
CA LEU A 123 15.02 2.35 12.34
C LEU A 123 15.95 3.24 11.51
N PRO A 124 16.88 2.72 10.68
CA PRO A 124 17.75 3.58 9.87
C PRO A 124 17.01 4.39 8.78
N PHE A 125 15.75 4.06 8.49
CA PHE A 125 14.99 4.62 7.37
C PHE A 125 13.83 5.53 7.82
N ILE A 126 13.60 5.69 9.12
CA ILE A 126 12.44 6.41 9.65
C ILE A 126 12.38 7.88 9.23
N ASP A 127 13.53 8.53 9.02
CA ASP A 127 13.59 9.95 8.65
C ASP A 127 13.26 10.21 7.17
N ILE A 128 13.26 9.17 6.32
CA ILE A 128 12.99 9.31 4.89
C ILE A 128 11.60 8.84 4.47
N VAL A 129 10.91 8.07 5.32
CA VAL A 129 9.56 7.57 5.05
C VAL A 129 8.49 8.48 5.65
N ASP A 130 7.31 8.49 5.03
CA ASP A 130 6.17 9.31 5.45
C ASP A 130 5.22 8.53 6.39
N THR A 131 5.27 7.19 6.31
CA THR A 131 4.47 6.28 7.15
C THR A 131 5.30 5.05 7.55
N VAL A 132 5.21 4.64 8.81
CA VAL A 132 5.63 3.30 9.25
C VAL A 132 4.39 2.49 9.58
N LEU A 133 4.19 1.37 8.88
CA LEU A 133 3.11 0.44 9.13
C LEU A 133 3.67 -0.75 9.93
N VAL A 134 3.10 -1.01 11.11
CA VAL A 134 3.49 -2.16 11.94
C VAL A 134 2.44 -3.25 11.75
N MET A 135 2.82 -4.36 11.13
CA MET A 135 1.89 -5.48 10.93
C MET A 135 1.57 -6.15 12.26
N THR A 136 0.28 -6.17 12.62
CA THR A 136 -0.22 -6.86 13.81
C THR A 136 -0.68 -8.29 13.53
N VAL A 137 -0.63 -8.71 12.26
CA VAL A 137 -0.95 -10.05 11.75
C VAL A 137 0.06 -10.42 10.66
N GLU A 138 0.24 -11.71 10.40
CA GLU A 138 1.04 -12.14 9.25
C GLU A 138 0.33 -11.70 7.96
N PRO A 139 1.03 -11.07 7.00
CA PRO A 139 0.43 -10.66 5.73
C PRO A 139 0.05 -11.88 4.89
N GLY A 140 -1.10 -11.80 4.22
CA GLY A 140 -1.64 -12.87 3.38
C GLY A 140 -3.01 -13.35 3.85
#